data_AF-A0A537JBF5-F1
#
_entry.id   AF-A0A537JBF5-F1
#
_cell.length_a   1.000
_cell.length_b   1.000
_cell.length_c   1.000
_cell.angle_alpha   90.00
_cell.angle_beta   90.00
_cell.angle_gamma   90.00
#
_symmetry.space_group_name_H-M   'P 1'
#
loop_
_entity.id
_entity.type
_entity.pdbx_description
1 polymer ?
#
loop_
_entity_poly.entity_id
_entity_poly.type
_entity_poly.pdbx_seq_one_letter_code
_entity_poly.pdbx_strand_id
1 'polypeptide(L)'
;MNWYLAKLIFRIVCGDGEHTPQFDEQLRLISAGSKEEAFKKAQHVGKKEQETFYNRRQQLVQWQFINVSEIYVISELIDGAELY
;
A
#
# COMPACT_ATOMS: atom_id res chain seq x y z
N MET A 1 7.14 5.97 20.58
CA MET A 1 6.82 6.12 19.15
C MET A 1 7.39 4.89 18.48
N ASN A 2 6.56 4.11 17.79
CA ASN A 2 6.92 2.78 17.29
C ASN A 2 6.96 2.79 15.77
N TRP A 3 7.71 1.86 15.18
CA TRP A 3 7.68 1.58 13.75
C TRP A 3 6.71 0.45 13.47
N TYR A 4 5.91 0.64 12.43
CA TYR A 4 4.98 -0.36 11.92
C TYR A 4 5.25 -0.63 10.46
N LEU A 5 5.23 -1.88 10.04
CA LEU A 5 5.13 -2.26 8.64
C LEU A 5 3.65 -2.33 8.27
N ALA A 6 3.24 -1.61 7.22
CA ALA A 6 1.89 -1.66 6.68
C ALA A 6 1.94 -2.19 5.24
N LYS A 7 1.06 -3.14 4.91
CA LYS A 7 0.86 -3.61 3.53
C LYS A 7 -0.34 -2.90 2.92
N LEU A 8 -0.09 -2.06 1.93
CA LEU A 8 -1.09 -1.32 1.18
C LEU A 8 -1.41 -2.09 -0.11
N ILE A 9 -2.70 -2.20 -0.41
CA ILE A 9 -3.19 -2.90 -1.60
C ILE A 9 -3.76 -1.87 -2.56
N PHE A 10 -3.24 -1.85 -3.78
CA PHE A 10 -3.76 -1.05 -4.89
C PHE A 10 -4.29 -1.98 -5.98
N ARG A 11 -5.46 -1.66 -6.52
CA ARG A 11 -5.94 -2.26 -7.76
C ARG A 11 -5.43 -1.42 -8.92
N ILE A 12 -4.85 -2.09 -9.90
CA ILE A 12 -4.43 -1.46 -11.16
C ILE A 12 -5.53 -1.69 -12.19
N VAL A 13 -6.08 -0.60 -12.73
CA VAL A 13 -7.06 -0.63 -13.83
C VAL A 13 -6.42 0.03 -15.05
N CYS A 14 -6.38 -0.66 -16.18
CA CYS A 14 -5.82 -0.18 -17.44
C CYS A 14 -6.92 -0.10 -18.51
N GLY A 15 -6.98 1.03 -19.21
CA GLY A 15 -7.99 1.31 -20.22
C GLY A 15 -9.41 1.24 -19.63
N ASP A 16 -10.25 0.48 -20.32
CA ASP A 16 -11.65 0.17 -20.05
C ASP A 16 -11.83 -0.87 -18.91
N GLY A 17 -10.74 -1.41 -18.35
CA GLY A 17 -10.79 -2.34 -17.22
C GLY A 17 -11.14 -3.78 -17.59
N GLU A 18 -11.29 -4.08 -18.88
CA GLU A 18 -11.51 -5.41 -19.46
C GLU A 18 -10.21 -6.20 -19.53
N HIS A 19 -9.60 -6.44 -18.37
CA HIS A 19 -8.40 -7.26 -18.22
C HIS A 19 -8.47 -8.06 -16.92
N THR A 20 -7.64 -9.11 -16.81
CA THR A 20 -7.48 -9.84 -15.55
C THR A 20 -7.16 -8.84 -14.43
N PRO A 21 -7.88 -8.86 -13.28
CA PRO A 21 -7.61 -7.96 -12.17
C PRO A 21 -6.14 -8.03 -11.74
N GLN A 22 -5.51 -6.88 -11.64
CA GLN A 22 -4.13 -6.74 -11.22
C GLN A 22 -4.08 -5.93 -9.92
N PHE A 23 -3.22 -6.35 -9.02
CA PHE A 23 -3.01 -5.71 -7.73
C PHE A 23 -1.53 -5.46 -7.51
N ASP A 24 -1.22 -4.32 -6.93
CA ASP A 24 0.11 -3.96 -6.44
C ASP A 24 0.08 -3.96 -4.91
N GLU A 25 1.03 -4.68 -4.31
CA GLU A 25 1.20 -4.76 -2.87
C GLU A 25 2.42 -3.94 -2.48
N GLN A 26 2.21 -2.94 -1.64
CA GLN A 26 3.28 -2.05 -1.20
C GLN A 26 3.51 -2.16 0.30
N LEU A 27 4.75 -2.42 0.67
CA LEU A 27 5.18 -2.34 2.05
C LEU A 27 5.63 -0.92 2.38
N ARG A 28 5.09 -0.38 3.48
CA ARG A 28 5.39 0.98 3.97
C ARG A 28 5.76 0.93 5.44
N LEU A 29 6.86 1.60 5.79
CA LEU A 29 7.20 1.89 7.18
C LEU A 29 6.41 3.09 7.68
N ILE A 30 5.71 2.93 8.80
CA ILE A 30 4.86 3.94 9.41
C ILE A 30 5.29 4.15 10.86
N SER A 31 5.75 5.36 11.19
CA SER A 31 5.97 5.75 12.58
C SER A 31 4.67 6.30 13.19
N ALA A 32 4.24 5.75 14.33
CA ALA A 32 3.03 6.15 15.05
C ALA A 32 3.10 5.78 16.54
N GLY A 33 2.19 6.32 17.36
CA GLY A 33 2.07 6.01 18.78
C GLY A 33 1.33 4.69 19.08
N SER A 34 0.40 4.28 18.21
CA SER A 34 -0.35 3.03 18.35
C SER A 34 -0.60 2.33 17.00
N LYS A 35 -1.08 1.08 17.04
CA LYS A 35 -1.44 0.31 15.84
C LYS A 35 -2.60 0.98 15.08
N GLU A 36 -3.59 1.52 15.79
CA GLU A 36 -4.73 2.24 15.22
C GLU A 36 -4.30 3.54 14.54
N GLU A 37 -3.36 4.28 15.15
CA GLU A 37 -2.80 5.48 14.55
C GLU A 37 -1.98 5.14 13.30
N ALA A 38 -1.17 4.08 13.36
CA ALA A 38 -0.42 3.57 12.20
C ALA A 38 -1.36 3.18 11.06
N PHE A 39 -2.49 2.51 11.37
CA PHE A 39 -3.51 2.15 10.39
C PHE A 39 -4.13 3.35 9.71
N LYS A 40 -4.58 4.34 10.48
CA LYS A 40 -5.14 5.58 9.92
C LYS A 40 -4.12 6.32 9.05
N LYS A 41 -2.86 6.37 9.49
CA LYS A 41 -1.77 7.01 8.74
C LYS A 41 -1.46 6.25 7.45
N ALA A 42 -1.39 4.92 7.49
CA ALA A 42 -1.20 4.08 6.30
C ALA A 42 -2.37 4.24 5.29
N GLN A 43 -3.61 4.29 5.76
CA GLN A 43 -4.76 4.57 4.91
C GLN A 43 -4.68 5.97 4.26
N HIS A 44 -4.21 6.97 5.00
CA HIS A 44 -4.01 8.31 4.45
C HIS A 44 -2.92 8.33 3.37
N VAL A 45 -1.81 7.61 3.59
CA VAL A 45 -0.75 7.42 2.59
C VAL A 45 -1.32 6.76 1.34
N GLY A 46 -2.02 5.63 1.48
CA GLY A 46 -2.60 4.91 0.35
C GLY A 46 -3.58 5.76 -0.46
N LYS A 47 -4.47 6.51 0.20
CA LYS A 47 -5.39 7.44 -0.47
C LYS A 47 -4.68 8.54 -1.25
N LYS A 48 -3.56 9.06 -0.72
CA LYS A 48 -2.75 10.12 -1.34
C LYS A 48 -1.96 9.63 -2.54
N GLU A 49 -1.50 8.38 -2.51
CA GLU A 49 -0.70 7.75 -3.57
C GLU A 49 -1.55 7.14 -4.69
N GLN A 50 -2.88 7.27 -4.63
CA GLN A 50 -3.72 7.00 -5.78
C GLN A 50 -3.35 7.92 -6.93
N GLU A 51 -3.21 7.36 -8.12
CA GLU A 51 -2.80 8.10 -9.29
C GLU A 51 -3.56 7.62 -10.53
N THR A 52 -3.68 8.53 -11.48
CA THR A 52 -4.12 8.20 -12.83
C THR A 52 -3.13 8.82 -13.81
N PHE A 53 -2.54 7.99 -14.67
CA PHE A 53 -1.53 8.40 -15.64
C PHE A 53 -1.67 7.63 -16.95
N TYR A 54 -1.01 8.08 -18.01
CA TYR A 54 -0.93 7.32 -19.26
C TYR A 54 0.34 6.48 -19.30
N ASN A 55 0.22 5.19 -19.61
CA ASN A 55 1.37 4.33 -19.83
C ASN A 55 2.05 4.63 -21.19
N ARG A 56 3.15 3.93 -21.48
CA ARG A 56 3.91 4.08 -22.75
C ARG A 56 3.09 3.78 -24.02
N ARG A 57 1.96 3.09 -23.89
CA ARG A 57 1.03 2.76 -24.98
C ARG A 57 -0.15 3.73 -25.07
N GLN A 58 -0.09 4.88 -24.38
CA GLN A 58 -1.18 5.86 -24.31
C GLN A 58 -2.49 5.29 -23.74
N GLN A 59 -2.40 4.26 -22.91
CA GLN A 59 -3.55 3.73 -22.19
C GLN A 59 -3.62 4.38 -20.80
N LEU A 60 -4.81 4.79 -20.40
CA LEU A 60 -5.06 5.28 -19.05
C LEU A 60 -4.82 4.14 -18.05
N VAL A 61 -4.00 4.39 -17.04
CA VAL A 61 -3.73 3.47 -15.93
C VAL A 61 -4.13 4.17 -14.65
N GLN A 62 -4.93 3.50 -13.84
CA GLN A 62 -5.41 3.99 -12.56
C GLN A 62 -4.91 3.07 -11.45
N TRP A 63 -4.25 3.66 -10.46
CA TRP A 63 -3.87 3.00 -9.22
C TRP A 63 -4.90 3.38 -8.17
N GLN A 64 -5.78 2.45 -7.88
CA GLN A 64 -6.91 2.64 -6.97
C GLN A 64 -6.58 1.99 -5.63
N PHE A 65 -6.50 2.79 -4.58
CA PHE A 65 -6.22 2.29 -3.25
C PHE A 65 -7.44 1.50 -2.75
N ILE A 66 -7.21 0.25 -2.37
CA ILE A 66 -8.26 -0.64 -1.87
C ILE A 66 -8.29 -0.54 -0.34
N ASN A 67 -7.21 -0.96 0.31
CA ASN A 67 -7.10 -0.91 1.77
C ASN A 67 -5.67 -1.16 2.25
N VAL A 68 -5.48 -1.10 3.56
CA VAL A 68 -4.35 -1.70 4.25
C VAL A 68 -4.77 -3.10 4.68
N SER A 69 -4.12 -4.15 4.16
CA SER A 69 -4.45 -5.55 4.49
C SER A 69 -3.81 -5.99 5.81
N GLU A 70 -2.64 -5.44 6.12
CA GLU A 70 -1.81 -5.89 7.23
C GLU A 70 -1.10 -4.72 7.93
N ILE A 71 -0.96 -4.82 9.26
CA ILE A 71 -0.12 -3.95 10.07
C ILE A 71 0.58 -4.73 11.18
N TYR A 72 1.90 -4.61 11.20
CA TYR A 72 2.79 -5.25 12.18
C TYR A 72 3.69 -4.22 12.84
N VAL A 73 3.88 -4.34 14.15
CA VAL A 73 4.88 -3.55 14.86
C VAL A 73 6.25 -4.16 14.62
N ILE A 74 7.23 -3.34 14.28
CA ILE A 74 8.63 -3.76 14.20
C ILE A 74 9.23 -3.49 15.57
N SER A 75 9.38 -4.54 16.37
CA SER A 75 10.02 -4.45 17.68
C SER A 75 11.53 -4.25 17.56
N GLU A 76 12.17 -4.96 16.63
CA GLU A 76 13.60 -4.92 16.38
C GLU A 76 13.89 -5.17 14.89
N LEU A 77 14.98 -4.58 14.37
CA LEU A 77 15.48 -4.83 13.02
C LEU A 77 16.54 -5.94 13.10
N ILE A 78 16.10 -7.18 12.90
CA ILE A 78 16.94 -8.39 12.99
C ILE A 78 17.14 -8.94 11.59
N ASP A 79 18.38 -9.32 11.27
CA ASP A 79 18.71 -9.96 10.00
C ASP A 79 17.99 -11.33 9.88
N GLY A 80 17.38 -11.58 8.71
CA GLY A 80 16.65 -12.81 8.43
C GLY A 80 15.28 -12.97 9.12
N ALA A 81 14.78 -11.96 9.81
CA ALA A 81 13.47 -12.04 10.48
C ALA A 81 12.32 -12.15 9.45
N GLU A 82 11.46 -13.14 9.66
CA GLU A 82 10.19 -13.26 8.94
C GLU A 82 9.16 -12.29 9.54
N LEU A 83 8.42 -11.62 8.66
CA LEU A 83 7.29 -10.78 9.03
C LEU A 83 6.03 -11.47 8.49
N TYR A 84 5.21 -11.99 9.41
CA TYR A 84 3.85 -12.45 9.12
C TYR A 84 2.95 -11.27 8.93
#